data_AF-A0A974TDG8-F1
#
_entry.id   AF-A0A974TDG8-F1
#
_cell.length_a   1.000
_cell.length_b   1.000
_cell.length_c   1.000
_cell.angle_alpha   90.00
_cell.angle_beta   90.00
_cell.angle_gamma   90.00
#
_symmetry.space_group_name_H-M   'P 1'
#
loop_
_entity.id
_entity.type
_entity.pdbx_description
1 polymer ?
#
loop_
_entity_poly.entity_id
_entity_poly.type
_entity_poly.pdbx_seq_one_letter_code
_entity_poly.pdbx_strand_id
1 'polypeptide(L)'
;MLIGQFAQVLRALSLNKSKGTVTGYISALRVFWRFMATLEARGHPPVADIATITPELGQLYKLHLLNDLKLRSYGRNHLQLVARLVELTRARLGIVPHRLIWPTIQDQRGSAHKDIEPAALRTLYTAAKGVVRRFASAHAEGQHLLPRGRDPRPHRNRTPVWAERENIAWLTRHYLDVLIDDPGGRSTDALLDKRFRSTDRNPVFPAAYPDGTLFDRFRWFVPTAEDTTACIVLVLLHTGWNVETVMNLDISVDDWHQHRLSSDAGETVAIFSQKKRSSREQVAFSLTRPEFHPFRAIKDMVERTEPLRQTLRRRLAALENQDAAPHHQDEIIRLRRAISSPWLFLSKNARHGGRIGAMPTSRDAFAECFRSLLNSAGIEGTLSPSDLRDGFTSFLYGNSLYNVLLIKRALGHGDLNATKHYLRQRKMLAQRFADYTAWSEALFDEIKRFQRVDPTILYIRARFGDINEEQRQRLADHRLRTRMGMGCLDPEHPSTAIAPMHVGGLCAVQRCILCRHGVIFTDSFEPLARRLAELRVIVGAPRWIGGKGPPSKRSGSL
;
A
#
# COMPACT_ATOMS: atom_id res chain seq x y z
N MET A 1 20.37 17.61 -48.37
CA MET A 1 20.30 18.93 -47.70
C MET A 1 19.71 18.80 -46.29
N LEU A 2 18.54 18.17 -46.13
CA LEU A 2 17.88 17.94 -44.83
C LEU A 2 18.73 17.25 -43.73
N ILE A 3 19.52 16.22 -44.08
CA ILE A 3 20.42 15.55 -43.10
C ILE A 3 21.40 16.54 -42.48
N GLY A 4 21.96 17.44 -43.29
CA GLY A 4 22.89 18.48 -42.82
C GLY A 4 22.21 19.49 -41.89
N GLN A 5 20.95 19.85 -42.18
CA GLN A 5 20.15 20.73 -41.34
C GLN A 5 19.91 20.10 -39.96
N PHE A 6 19.55 18.81 -39.90
CA PHE A 6 19.37 18.11 -38.62
C PHE A 6 20.68 17.85 -37.86
N ALA A 7 21.79 17.58 -38.56
CA ALA A 7 23.05 17.18 -37.92
C ALA A 7 23.55 18.20 -36.91
N GLN A 8 23.40 19.50 -37.21
CA GLN A 8 23.85 20.58 -36.32
C GLN A 8 23.06 20.61 -35.00
N VAL A 9 21.73 20.45 -35.08
CA VAL A 9 20.85 20.39 -33.90
C VAL A 9 21.05 19.10 -33.12
N LEU A 10 21.17 17.97 -33.82
CA LEU A 10 21.41 16.67 -33.19
C LEU A 10 22.73 16.65 -32.42
N ARG A 11 23.79 17.24 -32.99
CA ARG A 11 25.09 17.38 -32.32
C ARG A 11 24.93 18.16 -31.02
N ALA A 12 24.24 19.31 -31.05
CA ALA A 12 23.98 20.11 -29.86
C ALA A 12 23.17 19.36 -28.79
N LEU A 13 22.13 18.62 -29.18
CA LEU A 13 21.31 17.82 -28.25
C LEU A 13 22.06 16.61 -27.66
N SER A 14 23.09 16.14 -28.34
CA SER A 14 23.88 14.95 -27.94
C SER A 14 25.04 15.30 -27.03
N LEU A 15 25.45 16.58 -26.95
CA LEU A 15 26.48 17.03 -26.01
C LEU A 15 26.05 16.72 -24.57
N ASN A 16 26.95 16.11 -23.79
CA ASN A 16 26.74 15.74 -22.39
C ASN A 16 25.60 14.72 -22.16
N LYS A 17 25.24 13.92 -23.17
CA LYS A 17 24.29 12.80 -23.01
C LYS A 17 25.00 11.46 -22.93
N SER A 18 24.39 10.52 -22.21
CA SER A 18 24.90 9.15 -22.12
C SER A 18 24.86 8.47 -23.49
N LYS A 19 25.76 7.51 -23.72
CA LYS A 19 25.83 6.72 -24.97
C LYS A 19 24.46 6.13 -25.36
N GLY A 20 23.74 5.57 -24.38
CA GLY A 20 22.40 4.99 -24.61
C GLY A 20 21.37 6.02 -25.09
N THR A 21 21.43 7.26 -24.60
CA THR A 21 20.54 8.35 -25.05
C THR A 21 20.81 8.71 -26.51
N VAL A 22 22.09 8.85 -26.87
CA VAL A 22 22.52 9.16 -28.25
C VAL A 22 22.13 8.03 -29.20
N THR A 23 22.31 6.77 -28.79
CA THR A 23 21.84 5.60 -29.54
C THR A 23 20.34 5.64 -29.77
N GLY A 24 19.55 6.04 -28.76
CA GLY A 24 18.12 6.25 -28.89
C GLY A 24 17.76 7.32 -29.93
N TYR A 25 18.49 8.43 -29.97
CA TYR A 25 18.27 9.48 -30.96
C TYR A 25 18.55 9.02 -32.39
N ILE A 26 19.68 8.31 -32.58
CA ILE A 26 20.04 7.74 -33.87
C ILE A 26 19.01 6.71 -34.33
N SER A 27 18.53 5.87 -33.42
CA SER A 27 17.47 4.89 -33.71
C SER A 27 16.21 5.58 -34.23
N ALA A 28 15.76 6.64 -33.55
CA ALA A 28 14.57 7.37 -33.96
C ALA A 28 14.73 8.05 -35.33
N LEU A 29 15.89 8.66 -35.60
CA LEU A 29 16.19 9.26 -36.91
C LEU A 29 16.27 8.21 -38.03
N ARG A 30 16.83 7.02 -37.78
CA ARG A 30 16.83 5.93 -38.77
C ARG A 30 15.42 5.50 -39.14
N VAL A 31 14.53 5.38 -38.15
CA VAL A 31 13.12 5.07 -38.39
C VAL A 31 12.45 6.18 -39.20
N PHE A 32 12.73 7.45 -38.88
CA PHE A 32 12.23 8.58 -39.65
C PHE A 32 12.72 8.56 -41.11
N TRP A 33 14.01 8.29 -41.36
CA TRP A 33 14.53 8.21 -42.74
C TRP A 33 13.95 7.06 -43.55
N ARG A 34 13.72 5.91 -42.92
CA ARG A 34 13.02 4.79 -43.57
C ARG A 34 11.59 5.15 -43.93
N PHE A 35 10.91 5.90 -43.06
CA PHE A 35 9.59 6.45 -43.35
C PHE A 35 9.62 7.39 -44.56
N MET A 36 10.59 8.31 -44.64
CA MET A 36 10.73 9.22 -45.79
C MET A 36 10.94 8.44 -47.10
N ALA A 37 11.84 7.46 -47.09
CA ALA A 37 12.06 6.58 -48.25
C ALA A 37 10.80 5.80 -48.65
N THR A 38 10.00 5.38 -47.66
CA THR A 38 8.71 4.71 -47.91
C THR A 38 7.69 5.65 -48.55
N LEU A 39 7.66 6.93 -48.17
CA LEU A 39 6.79 7.93 -48.82
C LEU A 39 7.22 8.21 -50.26
N GLU A 40 8.52 8.39 -50.51
CA GLU A 40 9.06 8.58 -51.86
C GLU A 40 8.73 7.39 -52.76
N ALA A 41 8.88 6.16 -52.25
CA ALA A 41 8.49 4.94 -52.97
C ALA A 41 6.98 4.84 -53.26
N ARG A 42 6.13 5.55 -52.51
CA ARG A 42 4.68 5.67 -52.73
C ARG A 42 4.30 6.85 -53.63
N GLY A 43 5.28 7.50 -54.26
CA GLY A 43 5.05 8.60 -55.21
C GLY A 43 4.90 9.98 -54.56
N HIS A 44 5.17 10.13 -53.27
CA HIS A 44 5.23 11.46 -52.65
C HIS A 44 6.50 12.20 -53.08
N PRO A 45 6.46 13.54 -53.22
CA PRO A 45 7.63 14.32 -53.58
C PRO A 45 8.74 14.19 -52.50
N PRO A 46 10.02 14.17 -52.91
CA PRO A 46 11.13 14.04 -51.98
C PRO A 46 11.20 15.24 -51.04
N VAL A 47 11.33 14.97 -49.75
CA VAL A 47 11.41 16.02 -48.71
C VAL A 47 12.88 16.35 -48.48
N ALA A 48 13.39 17.26 -49.32
CA ALA A 48 14.79 17.63 -49.31
C ALA A 48 15.15 18.74 -48.30
N ASP A 49 14.16 19.46 -47.77
CA ASP A 49 14.33 20.65 -46.90
C ASP A 49 13.42 20.60 -45.67
N ILE A 50 13.85 21.17 -44.54
CA ILE A 50 13.06 21.23 -43.31
C ILE A 50 11.79 22.07 -43.45
N ALA A 51 11.76 23.03 -44.38
CA ALA A 51 10.63 23.88 -44.66
C ALA A 51 9.44 23.09 -45.21
N THR A 52 9.71 22.00 -45.94
CA THR A 52 8.68 21.14 -46.54
C THR A 52 8.10 20.10 -45.57
N ILE A 53 8.64 20.02 -44.35
CA ILE A 53 8.05 19.22 -43.27
C ILE A 53 6.85 19.96 -42.68
N THR A 54 5.66 19.40 -42.85
CA THR A 54 4.37 19.96 -42.41
C THR A 54 3.71 19.12 -41.30
N PRO A 55 2.64 19.62 -40.64
CA PRO A 55 1.86 18.83 -39.69
C PRO A 55 1.28 17.53 -40.29
N GLU A 56 0.92 17.53 -41.57
CA GLU A 56 0.40 16.37 -42.30
C GLU A 56 1.45 15.25 -42.38
N LEU A 57 2.72 15.60 -42.62
CA LEU A 57 3.83 14.65 -42.57
C LEU A 57 3.98 14.04 -41.17
N GLY A 58 3.76 14.82 -40.13
CA GLY A 58 3.69 14.34 -38.74
C GLY A 58 2.58 13.30 -38.52
N GLN A 59 1.42 13.49 -39.16
CA GLN A 59 0.31 12.51 -39.13
C GLN A 59 0.62 11.24 -39.90
N LEU A 60 1.23 11.35 -41.09
CA LEU A 60 1.68 10.18 -41.84
C LEU A 60 2.76 9.41 -41.07
N TYR A 61 3.69 10.11 -40.43
CA TYR A 61 4.73 9.46 -39.63
C TYR A 61 4.15 8.74 -38.43
N LYS A 62 3.17 9.34 -37.74
CA LYS A 62 2.42 8.67 -36.66
C LYS A 62 1.75 7.39 -37.16
N LEU A 63 1.08 7.43 -38.31
CA LEU A 63 0.42 6.25 -38.87
C LEU A 63 1.43 5.16 -39.23
N HIS A 64 2.58 5.52 -39.81
CA HIS A 64 3.65 4.57 -40.09
C HIS A 64 4.20 3.91 -38.82
N LEU A 65 4.45 4.68 -37.76
CA LEU A 65 4.91 4.15 -36.47
C LEU A 65 3.91 3.15 -35.87
N LEU A 66 2.60 3.45 -35.95
CA LEU A 66 1.56 2.65 -35.31
C LEU A 66 1.10 1.45 -36.15
N ASN A 67 0.92 1.62 -37.45
CA ASN A 67 0.31 0.62 -38.33
C ASN A 67 1.38 -0.27 -38.98
N ASP A 68 2.40 0.35 -39.58
CA ASP A 68 3.41 -0.37 -40.36
C ASP A 68 4.44 -1.02 -39.42
N LEU A 69 4.97 -0.26 -38.46
CA LEU A 69 6.00 -0.74 -37.54
C LEU A 69 5.46 -1.30 -36.22
N LYS A 70 4.17 -1.09 -35.92
CA LYS A 70 3.51 -1.54 -34.68
C LYS A 70 4.23 -1.09 -33.40
N LEU A 71 4.93 0.05 -33.45
CA LEU A 71 5.66 0.64 -32.33
C LEU A 71 4.69 1.44 -31.47
N ARG A 72 4.10 0.80 -30.45
CA ARG A 72 3.13 1.41 -29.52
C ARG A 72 3.77 2.51 -28.65
N SER A 73 4.12 2.19 -27.41
CA SER A 73 4.72 3.14 -26.45
C SER A 73 6.08 3.68 -26.92
N TYR A 74 6.85 2.86 -27.63
CA TYR A 74 8.12 3.29 -28.23
C TYR A 74 7.92 4.30 -29.37
N GLY A 75 6.83 4.22 -30.14
CA GLY A 75 6.54 5.14 -31.23
C GLY A 75 6.36 6.58 -30.74
N ARG A 76 5.80 6.77 -29.53
CA ARG A 76 5.67 8.09 -28.91
C ARG A 76 7.01 8.81 -28.77
N ASN A 77 8.04 8.12 -28.27
CA ASN A 77 9.37 8.70 -28.10
C ASN A 77 10.01 9.06 -29.44
N HIS A 78 9.79 8.24 -30.47
CA HIS A 78 10.28 8.49 -31.83
C HIS A 78 9.62 9.75 -32.41
N LEU A 79 8.28 9.82 -32.34
CA LEU A 79 7.51 10.96 -32.83
C LEU A 79 7.87 12.27 -32.14
N GLN A 80 7.97 12.25 -30.80
CA GLN A 80 8.33 13.44 -30.01
C GLN A 80 9.76 13.92 -30.28
N LEU A 81 10.71 13.00 -30.43
CA LEU A 81 12.09 13.37 -30.73
C LEU A 81 12.19 14.02 -32.11
N VAL A 82 11.59 13.40 -33.13
CA VAL A 82 11.62 13.93 -34.50
C VAL A 82 10.92 15.28 -34.56
N ALA A 83 9.73 15.43 -33.95
CA ALA A 83 9.03 16.71 -33.85
C ALA A 83 9.95 17.78 -33.22
N ARG A 84 10.59 17.47 -32.09
CA ARG A 84 11.51 18.38 -31.42
C ARG A 84 12.71 18.75 -32.30
N LEU A 85 13.27 17.79 -33.03
CA LEU A 85 14.37 18.05 -33.96
C LEU A 85 13.93 18.96 -35.09
N VAL A 86 12.71 18.77 -35.64
CA VAL A 86 12.14 19.62 -36.69
C VAL A 86 11.99 21.04 -36.18
N GLU A 87 11.37 21.23 -35.02
CA GLU A 87 11.12 22.55 -34.45
C GLU A 87 12.42 23.31 -34.15
N LEU A 88 13.41 22.63 -33.55
CA LEU A 88 14.72 23.24 -33.26
C LEU A 88 15.48 23.58 -34.54
N THR A 89 15.37 22.76 -35.59
CA THR A 89 16.02 23.00 -36.88
C THR A 89 15.35 24.17 -37.61
N ARG A 90 14.02 24.26 -37.61
CA ARG A 90 13.27 25.40 -38.15
C ARG A 90 13.59 26.69 -37.41
N ALA A 91 13.62 26.65 -36.08
CA ALA A 91 13.99 27.80 -35.26
C ALA A 91 15.42 28.29 -35.55
N ARG A 92 16.39 27.38 -35.68
CA ARG A 92 17.78 27.71 -36.03
C ARG A 92 17.90 28.36 -37.41
N LEU A 93 17.08 27.93 -38.36
CA LEU A 93 17.09 28.43 -39.75
C LEU A 93 16.15 29.63 -39.96
N GLY A 94 15.49 30.14 -38.92
CA GLY A 94 14.59 31.29 -39.02
C GLY A 94 13.27 31.00 -39.75
N ILE A 95 12.86 29.74 -39.84
CA ILE A 95 11.65 29.33 -40.58
C ILE A 95 10.42 29.47 -39.67
N VAL A 96 9.41 30.23 -40.14
CA VAL A 96 8.15 30.50 -39.42
C VAL A 96 6.99 29.77 -40.11
N PRO A 97 6.10 29.06 -39.36
CA PRO A 97 6.15 28.84 -37.92
C PRO A 97 7.27 27.86 -37.53
N HIS A 98 7.93 28.14 -36.40
CA HIS A 98 9.01 27.29 -35.88
C HIS A 98 8.46 26.08 -35.11
N ARG A 99 7.28 26.20 -34.48
CA ARG A 99 6.55 25.09 -33.84
C ARG A 99 5.50 24.54 -34.80
N LEU A 100 5.48 23.22 -34.95
CA LEU A 100 4.48 22.53 -35.74
C LEU A 100 3.58 21.72 -34.81
N ILE A 101 2.27 21.76 -35.04
CA ILE A 101 1.32 20.98 -34.23
C ILE A 101 1.35 19.53 -34.73
N TRP A 102 2.27 18.74 -34.20
CA TRP A 102 2.35 17.32 -34.52
C TRP A 102 1.34 16.53 -33.69
N PRO A 103 0.78 15.44 -34.23
CA PRO A 103 -0.16 14.60 -33.50
C PRO A 103 0.56 13.88 -32.36
N THR A 104 -0.18 13.55 -31.31
CA THR A 104 0.34 12.73 -30.21
C THR A 104 -0.05 11.27 -30.40
N ILE A 105 0.88 10.35 -30.13
CA ILE A 105 0.55 8.94 -29.90
C ILE A 105 0.06 8.85 -28.45
N GLN A 106 -1.25 8.65 -28.30
CA GLN A 106 -1.80 8.30 -27.00
C GLN A 106 -1.31 6.88 -26.69
N ASP A 107 -0.57 6.72 -25.59
CA ASP A 107 -0.36 5.39 -25.03
C ASP A 107 -1.73 4.76 -24.87
N GLN A 108 -1.88 3.48 -25.26
CA GLN A 108 -3.10 2.73 -24.94
C GLN A 108 -3.39 3.00 -23.46
N ARG A 109 -4.56 3.59 -23.18
CA ARG A 109 -5.00 3.85 -21.81
C ARG A 109 -4.81 2.52 -21.09
N GLY A 110 -3.86 2.48 -20.14
CA GLY A 110 -3.44 1.22 -19.52
C GLY A 110 -4.66 0.38 -19.17
N SER A 111 -4.57 -0.94 -19.40
CA SER A 111 -5.64 -1.90 -19.13
C SER A 111 -6.37 -1.50 -17.84
N ALA A 112 -7.69 -1.39 -17.91
CA ALA A 112 -8.50 -1.16 -16.72
C ALA A 112 -8.04 -2.15 -15.65
N HIS A 113 -7.79 -1.63 -14.44
CA HIS A 113 -7.41 -2.51 -13.35
C HIS A 113 -8.55 -3.47 -13.08
N LYS A 114 -8.21 -4.72 -12.74
CA LYS A 114 -9.20 -5.76 -12.43
C LYS A 114 -10.11 -5.24 -11.31
N ASP A 115 -11.41 -5.29 -11.54
CA ASP A 115 -12.37 -5.01 -10.47
C ASP A 115 -12.29 -6.16 -9.47
N ILE A 116 -12.19 -5.82 -8.19
CA ILE A 116 -12.08 -6.81 -7.13
C ILE A 116 -13.38 -6.84 -6.38
N GLU A 117 -13.99 -8.02 -6.35
CA GLU A 117 -15.24 -8.25 -5.65
C GLU A 117 -15.06 -8.04 -4.14
N PRO A 118 -15.78 -7.08 -3.52
CA PRO A 118 -15.70 -6.85 -2.08
C PRO A 118 -16.10 -8.08 -1.25
N ALA A 119 -16.98 -8.92 -1.80
CA ALA A 119 -17.39 -10.18 -1.17
C ALA A 119 -16.19 -11.12 -0.98
N ALA A 120 -15.36 -11.31 -2.00
CA ALA A 120 -14.18 -12.17 -1.92
C ALA A 120 -13.17 -11.67 -0.86
N LEU A 121 -12.97 -10.35 -0.77
CA LEU A 121 -12.11 -9.77 0.26
C LEU A 121 -12.66 -9.95 1.68
N ARG A 122 -13.99 -9.84 1.86
CA ARG A 122 -14.65 -10.10 3.16
C ARG A 122 -14.55 -11.56 3.56
N THR A 123 -14.73 -12.48 2.61
CA THR A 123 -14.57 -13.92 2.85
C THR A 123 -13.13 -14.24 3.25
N LEU A 124 -12.15 -13.70 2.52
CA LEU A 124 -10.72 -13.84 2.86
C LEU A 124 -10.40 -13.26 4.23
N TYR A 125 -10.91 -12.06 4.54
CA TYR A 125 -10.74 -11.43 5.86
C TYR A 125 -11.29 -12.32 6.98
N THR A 126 -12.46 -12.91 6.78
CA THR A 126 -13.10 -13.80 7.76
C THR A 126 -12.32 -15.10 7.93
N ALA A 127 -11.84 -15.70 6.83
CA ALA A 127 -10.99 -16.89 6.88
C ALA A 127 -9.67 -16.62 7.62
N ALA A 128 -9.00 -15.50 7.31
CA ALA A 128 -7.77 -15.08 8.00
C ALA A 128 -8.02 -14.87 9.50
N LYS A 129 -9.11 -14.21 9.90
CA LYS A 129 -9.51 -14.08 11.31
C LYS A 129 -9.73 -15.44 11.97
N GLY A 130 -10.36 -16.38 11.26
CA GLY A 130 -10.57 -17.74 11.74
C GLY A 130 -9.26 -18.43 12.09
N VAL A 131 -8.27 -18.39 11.18
CA VAL A 131 -6.93 -18.95 11.42
C VAL A 131 -6.26 -18.29 12.63
N VAL A 132 -6.24 -16.95 12.69
CA VAL A 132 -5.59 -16.21 13.79
C VAL A 132 -6.24 -16.50 15.14
N ARG A 133 -7.58 -16.62 15.21
CA ARG A 133 -8.30 -16.99 16.43
C ARG A 133 -8.00 -18.41 16.88
N ARG A 134 -7.99 -19.37 15.96
CA ARG A 134 -7.66 -20.77 16.29
C ARG A 134 -6.24 -20.85 16.86
N PHE A 135 -5.28 -20.16 16.24
CA PHE A 135 -3.93 -20.09 16.78
C PHE A 135 -3.85 -19.39 18.12
N ALA A 136 -4.54 -18.26 18.31
CA ALA A 136 -4.58 -17.56 19.60
C ALA A 136 -5.12 -18.46 20.73
N SER A 137 -6.20 -19.19 20.45
CA SER A 137 -6.79 -20.16 21.38
C SER A 137 -5.83 -21.31 21.68
N ALA A 138 -5.20 -21.89 20.65
CA ALA A 138 -4.21 -22.94 20.82
C ALA A 138 -3.01 -22.45 21.65
N HIS A 139 -2.49 -21.27 21.38
CA HIS A 139 -1.38 -20.71 22.14
C HIS A 139 -1.75 -20.48 23.61
N ALA A 140 -2.91 -19.87 23.89
CA ALA A 140 -3.38 -19.65 25.26
C ALA A 140 -3.56 -20.97 26.04
N GLU A 141 -4.11 -21.99 25.37
CA GLU A 141 -4.23 -23.33 25.91
C GLU A 141 -2.86 -23.93 26.26
N GLY A 142 -1.88 -23.81 25.35
CA GLY A 142 -0.52 -24.29 25.57
C GLY A 142 0.15 -23.66 26.79
N GLN A 143 -0.02 -22.35 26.98
CA GLN A 143 0.48 -21.62 28.14
C GLN A 143 -0.18 -22.08 29.46
N HIS A 144 -1.45 -22.48 29.42
CA HIS A 144 -2.15 -23.02 30.59
C HIS A 144 -1.75 -24.47 30.92
N LEU A 145 -1.50 -25.30 29.90
CA LEU A 145 -1.15 -26.71 30.06
C LEU A 145 0.30 -26.91 30.54
N LEU A 146 1.23 -26.09 30.04
CA LEU A 146 2.68 -26.28 30.25
C LEU A 146 3.10 -26.35 31.75
N PRO A 147 2.61 -25.49 32.66
CA PRO A 147 2.99 -25.53 34.07
C PRO A 147 2.48 -26.78 34.83
N ARG A 148 1.43 -27.42 34.31
CA ARG A 148 0.80 -28.60 34.91
C ARG A 148 1.39 -29.91 34.37
N GLY A 149 2.03 -29.84 33.20
CA GLY A 149 2.60 -31.00 32.53
C GLY A 149 3.88 -31.51 33.17
N ARG A 150 4.11 -32.80 33.02
CA ARG A 150 5.32 -33.51 33.44
C ARG A 150 5.83 -34.34 32.27
N ASP A 151 7.09 -34.79 32.36
CA ASP A 151 7.67 -35.67 31.35
C ASP A 151 6.91 -37.01 31.29
N PRO A 152 6.23 -37.35 30.16
CA PRO A 152 5.50 -38.61 30.05
C PRO A 152 6.42 -39.82 29.82
N ARG A 153 7.71 -39.60 29.55
CA ARG A 153 8.68 -40.68 29.29
C ARG A 153 8.94 -41.49 30.56
N PRO A 154 9.07 -42.83 30.46
CA PRO A 154 9.28 -43.68 31.62
C PRO A 154 10.63 -43.37 32.28
N HIS A 155 10.60 -42.90 33.52
CA HIS A 155 11.76 -42.83 34.41
C HIS A 155 11.68 -43.94 35.44
N ARG A 156 12.78 -44.69 35.62
CA ARG A 156 13.05 -45.73 36.65
C ARG A 156 11.86 -45.98 37.60
N ASN A 157 10.99 -46.93 37.23
CA ASN A 157 9.82 -47.44 37.97
C ASN A 157 8.51 -46.61 37.93
N ARG A 158 8.33 -45.64 37.03
CA ARG A 158 7.03 -44.98 36.83
C ARG A 158 6.33 -45.45 35.56
N THR A 159 5.02 -45.68 35.67
CA THR A 159 4.16 -45.92 34.51
C THR A 159 4.13 -44.68 33.63
N PRO A 160 4.27 -44.83 32.31
CA PRO A 160 4.26 -43.69 31.41
C PRO A 160 2.87 -43.05 31.34
N VAL A 161 2.81 -41.72 31.40
CA VAL A 161 1.55 -40.96 31.50
C VAL A 161 1.27 -40.20 30.19
N TRP A 162 1.21 -40.94 29.08
CA TRP A 162 1.01 -40.41 27.73
C TRP A 162 -0.43 -39.93 27.45
N ALA A 163 -1.38 -40.28 28.31
CA ALA A 163 -2.80 -39.99 28.11
C ALA A 163 -3.18 -38.55 28.49
N GLU A 164 -2.39 -37.89 29.33
CA GLU A 164 -2.69 -36.55 29.83
C GLU A 164 -2.21 -35.47 28.87
N ARG A 165 -3.11 -34.53 28.56
CA ARG A 165 -2.89 -33.44 27.61
C ARG A 165 -1.78 -32.49 28.05
N GLU A 166 -1.70 -32.23 29.35
CA GLU A 166 -0.65 -31.45 29.98
C GLU A 166 0.75 -32.04 29.72
N ASN A 167 0.90 -33.36 29.83
CA ASN A 167 2.18 -34.03 29.61
C ASN A 167 2.58 -34.01 28.13
N ILE A 168 1.62 -34.10 27.20
CA ILE A 168 1.89 -33.96 25.76
C ILE A 168 2.30 -32.53 25.39
N ALA A 169 1.68 -31.52 26.00
CA ALA A 169 2.09 -30.12 25.83
C ALA A 169 3.51 -29.89 26.36
N TRP A 170 3.84 -30.41 27.54
CA TRP A 170 5.20 -30.37 28.09
C TRP A 170 6.21 -31.03 27.15
N LEU A 171 5.90 -32.24 26.66
CA LEU A 171 6.77 -32.96 25.74
C LEU A 171 6.97 -32.19 24.44
N THR A 172 5.90 -31.62 23.89
CA THR A 172 5.95 -30.84 22.66
C THR A 172 6.81 -29.59 22.84
N ARG A 173 6.76 -28.94 24.02
CA ARG A 173 7.68 -27.84 24.34
C ARG A 173 9.13 -28.30 24.36
N HIS A 174 9.41 -29.41 25.03
CA HIS A 174 10.76 -29.97 25.09
C HIS A 174 11.31 -30.32 23.71
N TYR A 175 10.51 -30.97 22.86
CA TYR A 175 10.89 -31.25 21.47
C TYR A 175 11.05 -29.98 20.65
N LEU A 176 10.21 -28.96 20.87
CA LEU A 176 10.36 -27.66 20.21
C LEU A 176 11.72 -27.05 20.53
N ASP A 177 12.12 -27.04 21.81
CA ASP A 177 13.40 -26.47 22.25
C ASP A 177 14.60 -27.20 21.60
N VAL A 178 14.57 -28.54 21.52
CA VAL A 178 15.60 -29.34 20.82
C VAL A 178 15.65 -28.98 19.32
N LEU A 179 14.48 -28.90 18.71
CA LEU A 179 14.31 -28.72 17.27
C LEU A 179 14.68 -27.31 16.80
N ILE A 180 14.41 -26.28 17.61
CA ILE A 180 14.88 -24.92 17.32
C ILE A 180 16.36 -24.74 17.68
N ASP A 181 16.94 -25.50 18.61
CA ASP A 181 18.35 -25.32 18.99
C ASP A 181 19.35 -26.06 18.07
N ASP A 182 18.90 -26.99 17.22
CA ASP A 182 19.77 -27.67 16.24
C ASP A 182 19.79 -26.96 14.85
N PRO A 183 20.87 -26.23 14.49
CA PRO A 183 21.01 -25.62 13.17
C PRO A 183 21.32 -26.63 12.06
N GLY A 184 21.89 -27.80 12.39
CA GLY A 184 22.35 -28.81 11.44
C GLY A 184 21.23 -29.64 10.81
N GLY A 185 20.03 -29.63 11.40
CA GLY A 185 18.91 -30.43 10.93
C GLY A 185 19.05 -31.94 11.21
N ARG A 186 19.93 -32.34 12.14
CA ARG A 186 19.96 -33.71 12.67
C ARG A 186 18.73 -33.97 13.56
N SER A 187 18.11 -32.92 14.08
CA SER A 187 16.91 -32.94 14.91
C SER A 187 15.60 -33.17 14.14
N THR A 188 15.60 -33.30 12.80
CA THR A 188 14.40 -33.85 12.12
C THR A 188 14.13 -35.28 12.57
N ASP A 189 15.15 -36.00 13.03
CA ASP A 189 15.00 -37.32 13.66
C ASP A 189 14.19 -37.24 14.96
N ALA A 190 14.13 -36.09 15.62
CA ALA A 190 13.29 -35.88 16.79
C ALA A 190 11.79 -35.94 16.44
N LEU A 191 11.39 -35.52 15.23
CA LEU A 191 10.02 -35.70 14.70
C LEU A 191 9.75 -37.14 14.23
N LEU A 192 10.81 -37.91 14.00
CA LEU A 192 10.77 -39.34 13.68
C LEU A 192 10.89 -40.21 14.94
N ASP A 193 11.20 -39.63 16.11
CA ASP A 193 11.33 -40.37 17.37
C ASP A 193 10.02 -41.08 17.67
N LYS A 194 10.08 -42.41 17.71
CA LYS A 194 8.95 -43.28 18.02
C LYS A 194 8.27 -42.91 19.34
N ARG A 195 8.99 -42.27 20.28
CA ARG A 195 8.43 -41.79 21.56
C ARG A 195 7.54 -40.57 21.38
N PHE A 196 7.91 -39.62 20.51
CA PHE A 196 7.06 -38.48 20.17
C PHE A 196 5.81 -38.92 19.38
N ARG A 197 5.97 -39.96 18.55
CA ARG A 197 4.88 -40.63 17.81
C ARG A 197 4.11 -41.66 18.63
N SER A 198 4.55 -42.03 19.84
CA SER A 198 3.89 -43.08 20.63
C SER A 198 2.45 -42.73 21.00
N THR A 199 2.12 -41.44 20.94
CA THR A 199 0.78 -40.88 21.07
C THR A 199 -0.13 -41.13 19.87
N ASP A 200 0.34 -41.72 18.76
CA ASP A 200 -0.45 -41.87 17.52
C ASP A 200 -1.69 -42.76 17.71
N ARG A 201 -1.75 -43.55 18.79
CA ARG A 201 -2.96 -44.34 19.13
C ARG A 201 -4.11 -43.48 19.66
N ASN A 202 -3.82 -42.33 20.28
CA ASN A 202 -4.78 -41.34 20.77
C ASN A 202 -4.14 -39.95 20.65
N PRO A 203 -4.11 -39.38 19.44
CA PRO A 203 -3.34 -38.17 19.22
C PRO A 203 -4.00 -36.98 19.91
N VAL A 204 -3.24 -36.32 20.77
CA VAL A 204 -3.69 -35.10 21.47
C VAL A 204 -3.18 -33.88 20.70
N PHE A 205 -4.10 -33.01 20.28
CA PHE A 205 -3.82 -31.76 19.56
C PHE A 205 -4.46 -30.58 20.27
N PRO A 206 -4.02 -29.33 20.04
CA PRO A 206 -4.71 -28.15 20.54
C PRO A 206 -6.21 -28.18 20.19
N ALA A 207 -7.06 -27.67 21.07
CA ALA A 207 -8.52 -27.87 20.98
C ALA A 207 -9.10 -27.22 19.72
N ALA A 208 -8.46 -26.15 19.26
CA ALA A 208 -8.78 -25.47 18.00
C ALA A 208 -8.37 -26.26 16.74
N TYR A 209 -7.67 -27.39 16.87
CA TYR A 209 -7.14 -28.22 15.78
C TYR A 209 -7.39 -29.72 16.04
N PRO A 210 -8.65 -30.17 16.18
CA PRO A 210 -8.97 -31.56 16.54
C PRO A 210 -8.48 -32.57 15.49
N ASP A 211 -8.52 -32.19 14.20
CA ASP A 211 -8.07 -33.02 13.07
C ASP A 211 -6.65 -32.64 12.61
N GLY A 212 -5.85 -32.09 13.54
CA GLY A 212 -4.50 -31.62 13.28
C GLY A 212 -3.53 -32.74 12.92
N THR A 213 -2.38 -32.34 12.39
CA THR A 213 -1.22 -33.24 12.24
C THR A 213 -0.34 -33.18 13.48
N LEU A 214 0.58 -34.13 13.65
CA LEU A 214 1.58 -34.12 14.73
C LEU A 214 2.32 -32.77 14.85
N PHE A 215 2.56 -32.11 13.71
CA PHE A 215 3.20 -30.80 13.66
C PHE A 215 2.33 -29.66 14.22
N ASP A 216 1.00 -29.79 14.19
CA ASP A 216 0.09 -28.76 14.71
C ASP A 216 0.11 -28.69 16.25
N ARG A 217 0.70 -29.67 16.95
CA ARG A 217 0.99 -29.56 18.39
C ARG A 217 1.89 -28.37 18.72
N PHE A 218 2.82 -28.02 17.83
CA PHE A 218 3.71 -26.87 18.06
C PHE A 218 2.94 -25.53 18.10
N ARG A 219 1.70 -25.46 17.60
CA ARG A 219 0.85 -24.27 17.71
C ARG A 219 0.43 -23.92 19.13
N TRP A 220 0.65 -24.81 20.11
CA TRP A 220 0.57 -24.45 21.53
C TRP A 220 1.60 -23.36 21.92
N PHE A 221 2.71 -23.24 21.19
CA PHE A 221 3.83 -22.38 21.60
C PHE A 221 4.30 -21.42 20.52
N VAL A 222 4.25 -21.80 19.25
CA VAL A 222 4.80 -20.99 18.14
C VAL A 222 3.93 -21.07 16.88
N PRO A 223 3.88 -20.01 16.06
CA PRO A 223 3.09 -20.00 14.84
C PRO A 223 3.73 -20.85 13.73
N THR A 224 2.89 -21.38 12.84
CA THR A 224 3.29 -21.98 11.56
C THR A 224 3.27 -20.95 10.43
N ALA A 225 3.73 -21.34 9.23
CA ALA A 225 3.67 -20.47 8.05
C ALA A 225 2.23 -20.03 7.71
N GLU A 226 1.24 -20.88 7.98
CA GLU A 226 -0.18 -20.59 7.76
C GLU A 226 -0.66 -19.47 8.70
N ASP A 227 -0.35 -19.58 10.00
CA ASP A 227 -0.71 -18.59 11.02
C ASP A 227 -0.10 -17.22 10.72
N THR A 228 1.20 -17.22 10.39
CA THR A 228 1.93 -16.00 10.04
C THR A 228 1.39 -15.37 8.74
N THR A 229 1.02 -16.19 7.75
CA THR A 229 0.41 -15.70 6.50
C THR A 229 -0.94 -15.06 6.75
N ALA A 230 -1.79 -15.66 7.59
CA ALA A 230 -3.09 -15.09 7.95
C ALA A 230 -2.94 -13.72 8.62
N CYS A 231 -2.01 -13.57 9.57
CA CYS A 231 -1.69 -12.27 10.17
C CYS A 231 -1.24 -11.23 9.14
N ILE A 232 -0.36 -11.60 8.21
CA ILE A 232 0.10 -10.72 7.12
C ILE A 232 -1.06 -10.28 6.23
N VAL A 233 -1.98 -11.19 5.88
CA VAL A 233 -3.17 -10.88 5.09
C VAL A 233 -4.06 -9.86 5.79
N LEU A 234 -4.27 -9.99 7.11
CA LEU A 234 -5.01 -9.00 7.90
C LEU A 234 -4.34 -7.61 7.84
N VAL A 235 -3.01 -7.55 7.97
CA VAL A 235 -2.27 -6.29 7.85
C VAL A 235 -2.41 -5.69 6.46
N LEU A 236 -2.28 -6.48 5.39
CA LEU A 236 -2.42 -6.01 4.01
C LEU A 236 -3.81 -5.41 3.74
N LEU A 237 -4.86 -6.11 4.19
CA LEU A 237 -6.26 -5.68 4.01
C LEU A 237 -6.59 -4.37 4.73
N HIS A 238 -5.93 -4.09 5.86
CA HIS A 238 -6.19 -2.87 6.67
C HIS A 238 -5.28 -1.70 6.35
N THR A 239 -4.09 -1.93 5.81
CA THR A 239 -3.09 -0.87 5.59
C THR A 239 -2.98 -0.44 4.12
N GLY A 240 -3.37 -1.31 3.18
CA GLY A 240 -3.09 -1.09 1.75
C GLY A 240 -1.61 -1.11 1.41
N TRP A 241 -0.75 -1.56 2.32
CA TRP A 241 0.66 -1.76 2.02
C TRP A 241 0.84 -2.84 0.95
N ASN A 242 1.95 -2.77 0.23
CA ASN A 242 2.32 -3.90 -0.63
C ASN A 242 2.97 -4.98 0.26
N VAL A 243 3.04 -6.21 -0.26
CA VAL A 243 3.64 -7.34 0.48
C VAL A 243 5.05 -7.00 0.94
N GLU A 244 5.87 -6.40 0.08
CA GLU A 244 7.24 -6.04 0.42
C GLU A 244 7.35 -5.08 1.63
N THR A 245 6.48 -4.08 1.72
CA THR A 245 6.44 -3.15 2.87
C THR A 245 6.01 -3.87 4.14
N VAL A 246 5.03 -4.78 4.09
CA VAL A 246 4.69 -5.58 5.28
C VAL A 246 5.88 -6.44 5.71
N MET A 247 6.52 -7.12 4.76
CA MET A 247 7.66 -8.02 5.02
C MET A 247 8.93 -7.28 5.49
N ASN A 248 9.11 -6.01 5.17
CA ASN A 248 10.26 -5.23 5.62
C ASN A 248 9.98 -4.44 6.90
N LEU A 249 8.87 -4.71 7.59
CA LEU A 249 8.65 -4.12 8.91
C LEU A 249 9.75 -4.59 9.86
N ASP A 250 10.41 -3.62 10.49
CA ASP A 250 11.56 -3.83 11.36
C ASP A 250 11.14 -3.49 12.79
N ILE A 251 11.18 -4.50 13.68
CA ILE A 251 10.85 -4.37 15.11
C ILE A 251 12.09 -4.28 16.01
N SER A 252 13.30 -4.16 15.44
CA SER A 252 14.53 -4.03 16.24
C SER A 252 14.65 -2.68 16.94
N VAL A 253 13.91 -1.69 16.45
CA VAL A 253 13.80 -0.36 17.04
C VAL A 253 12.37 -0.23 17.60
N ASP A 254 12.23 0.18 18.86
CA ASP A 254 10.92 0.39 19.49
C ASP A 254 10.04 1.41 18.74
N ASP A 255 10.65 2.22 17.87
CA ASP A 255 10.03 3.22 16.99
C ASP A 255 9.28 2.64 15.78
N TRP A 256 9.14 1.31 15.66
CA TRP A 256 8.29 0.71 14.61
C TRP A 256 6.82 1.14 14.70
N HIS A 257 6.43 1.74 15.83
CA HIS A 257 5.13 2.37 16.06
C HIS A 257 5.22 3.61 16.95
N GLN A 258 4.23 4.51 16.84
CA GLN A 258 4.12 5.71 17.67
C GLN A 258 2.65 6.00 18.01
N HIS A 259 2.34 6.17 19.30
CA HIS A 259 1.02 6.62 19.75
C HIS A 259 0.76 8.06 19.27
N ARG A 260 -0.43 8.29 18.70
CA ARG A 260 -0.79 9.58 18.07
C ARG A 260 -1.92 10.31 18.78
N LEU A 261 -3.02 9.62 19.03
CA LEU A 261 -4.26 10.21 19.53
C LEU A 261 -4.95 9.21 20.46
N SER A 262 -5.34 9.66 21.66
CA SER A 262 -6.32 8.95 22.49
C SER A 262 -7.72 9.43 22.09
N SER A 263 -8.60 8.50 21.76
CA SER A 263 -10.03 8.78 21.52
C SER A 263 -10.88 7.82 22.35
N ASP A 264 -12.16 8.13 22.56
CA ASP A 264 -13.11 7.23 23.25
C ASP A 264 -13.20 5.86 22.57
N ALA A 265 -13.02 5.82 21.24
CA ALA A 265 -12.99 4.60 20.41
C ALA A 265 -11.69 3.77 20.58
N GLY A 266 -10.70 4.29 21.30
CA GLY A 266 -9.40 3.66 21.53
C GLY A 266 -8.23 4.55 21.12
N GLU A 267 -7.04 4.15 21.53
CA GLU A 267 -5.80 4.80 21.10
C GLU A 267 -5.51 4.44 19.64
N THR A 268 -5.07 5.44 18.87
CA THR A 268 -4.59 5.25 17.50
C THR A 268 -3.06 5.31 17.50
N VAL A 269 -2.44 4.33 16.85
CA VAL A 269 -1.00 4.25 16.62
C VAL A 269 -0.67 4.42 15.14
N ALA A 270 0.42 5.10 14.87
CA ALA A 270 1.09 5.08 13.57
C ALA A 270 2.07 3.90 13.56
N ILE A 271 2.05 3.09 12.51
CA ILE A 271 2.98 1.98 12.27
C ILE A 271 3.87 2.38 11.10
N PHE A 272 5.18 2.18 11.25
CA PHE A 272 6.20 2.56 10.29
C PHE A 272 6.81 1.32 9.62
N SER A 273 7.06 1.42 8.32
CA SER A 273 7.82 0.41 7.59
C SER A 273 8.52 1.03 6.37
N GLN A 274 9.52 0.35 5.82
CA GLN A 274 10.29 0.85 4.69
C GLN A 274 9.92 0.16 3.38
N LYS A 275 9.78 0.96 2.32
CA LYS A 275 9.67 0.45 0.94
C LYS A 275 11.05 0.37 0.30
N LYS A 276 11.62 -0.85 0.23
CA LYS A 276 12.97 -1.14 -0.29
C LYS A 276 13.32 -0.45 -1.61
N ARG A 277 12.43 -0.47 -2.60
CA ARG A 277 12.69 0.12 -3.93
C ARG A 277 12.87 1.65 -3.92
N SER A 278 12.32 2.35 -2.94
CA SER A 278 12.36 3.82 -2.88
C SER A 278 12.97 4.38 -1.59
N SER A 279 13.47 3.51 -0.70
CA SER A 279 13.95 3.83 0.66
C SER A 279 13.07 4.82 1.41
N ARG A 280 11.76 4.78 1.14
CA ARG A 280 10.79 5.73 1.67
C ARG A 280 9.99 5.04 2.75
N GLU A 281 9.89 5.73 3.88
CA GLU A 281 9.03 5.32 4.97
C GLU A 281 7.55 5.38 4.55
N GLN A 282 6.83 4.30 4.83
CA GLN A 282 5.40 4.20 4.72
C GLN A 282 4.81 4.19 6.12
N VAL A 283 3.70 4.92 6.28
CA VAL A 283 2.98 5.03 7.54
C VAL A 283 1.57 4.49 7.35
N ALA A 284 1.12 3.64 8.25
CA ALA A 284 -0.27 3.21 8.36
C ALA A 284 -0.81 3.53 9.75
N PHE A 285 -2.10 3.83 9.86
CA PHE A 285 -2.75 4.08 11.14
C PHE A 285 -3.55 2.85 11.56
N SER A 286 -3.49 2.51 12.84
CA SER A 286 -4.17 1.36 13.41
C SER A 286 -4.76 1.69 14.77
N LEU A 287 -5.85 1.03 15.12
CA LEU A 287 -6.44 1.09 16.46
C LEU A 287 -5.76 0.05 17.35
N THR A 288 -5.56 0.38 18.63
CA THR A 288 -4.87 -0.51 19.57
C THR A 288 -5.75 -1.60 20.17
N ARG A 289 -7.06 -1.33 20.32
CA ARG A 289 -8.01 -2.23 20.99
C ARG A 289 -8.47 -3.42 20.16
N PRO A 290 -8.87 -3.27 18.88
CA PRO A 290 -9.45 -4.39 18.15
C PRO A 290 -8.41 -5.48 17.85
N GLU A 291 -8.75 -6.73 18.15
CA GLU A 291 -7.87 -7.90 18.06
C GLU A 291 -7.18 -8.07 16.69
N PHE A 292 -7.92 -7.84 15.60
CA PHE A 292 -7.43 -8.09 14.23
C PHE A 292 -6.91 -6.85 13.52
N HIS A 293 -6.77 -5.73 14.24
CA HIS A 293 -6.16 -4.55 13.65
C HIS A 293 -4.64 -4.73 13.51
N PRO A 294 -4.02 -4.09 12.50
CA PRO A 294 -2.60 -4.28 12.19
C PRO A 294 -1.65 -4.21 13.39
N PHE A 295 -1.83 -3.22 14.28
CA PHE A 295 -0.97 -3.07 15.44
C PHE A 295 -1.03 -4.29 16.36
N ARG A 296 -2.24 -4.74 16.68
CA ARG A 296 -2.44 -5.89 17.56
C ARG A 296 -1.97 -7.18 16.92
N ALA A 297 -2.25 -7.38 15.64
CA ALA A 297 -1.76 -8.54 14.88
C ALA A 297 -0.22 -8.60 14.86
N ILE A 298 0.47 -7.46 14.65
CA ILE A 298 1.93 -7.41 14.69
C ILE A 298 2.44 -7.68 16.11
N LYS A 299 1.90 -6.97 17.11
CA LYS A 299 2.32 -7.10 18.51
C LYS A 299 2.16 -8.54 19.03
N ASP A 300 1.00 -9.14 18.81
CA ASP A 300 0.73 -10.53 19.21
C ASP A 300 1.68 -11.51 18.50
N MET A 301 2.01 -11.27 17.21
CA MET A 301 2.99 -12.09 16.49
C MET A 301 4.40 -11.95 17.07
N VAL A 302 4.82 -10.73 17.43
CA VAL A 302 6.12 -10.49 18.08
C VAL A 302 6.19 -11.24 19.41
N GLU A 303 5.16 -11.11 20.25
CA GLU A 303 5.08 -11.78 21.55
C GLU A 303 5.12 -13.31 21.41
N ARG A 304 4.32 -13.89 20.52
CA ARG A 304 4.23 -15.35 20.32
C ARG A 304 5.46 -15.95 19.62
N THR A 305 6.24 -15.15 18.92
CA THR A 305 7.47 -15.60 18.24
C THR A 305 8.73 -15.37 19.06
N GLU A 306 8.63 -14.81 20.26
CA GLU A 306 9.77 -14.52 21.12
C GLU A 306 10.65 -15.76 21.41
N PRO A 307 10.11 -16.97 21.67
CA PRO A 307 10.95 -18.16 21.82
C PRO A 307 11.84 -18.45 20.60
N LEU A 308 11.29 -18.28 19.39
CA LEU A 308 12.05 -18.45 18.14
C LEU A 308 13.14 -17.36 18.04
N ARG A 309 12.78 -16.12 18.38
CA ARG A 309 13.68 -14.96 18.33
C ARG A 309 14.84 -15.11 19.31
N GLN A 310 14.61 -15.60 20.52
CA GLN A 310 15.66 -15.88 21.51
C GLN A 310 16.66 -16.92 21.00
N THR A 311 16.19 -18.00 20.38
CA THR A 311 17.07 -18.97 19.74
C THR A 311 17.90 -18.37 18.60
N LEU A 312 17.29 -17.52 17.76
CA LEU A 312 18.06 -16.79 16.73
C LEU A 312 19.11 -15.85 17.34
N ARG A 313 18.79 -15.14 18.44
CA ARG A 313 19.76 -14.28 19.16
C ARG A 313 20.92 -15.09 19.74
N ARG A 314 20.65 -16.25 20.34
CA ARG A 314 21.70 -17.17 20.84
C ARG A 314 22.61 -17.64 19.71
N ARG A 315 22.05 -18.01 18.55
CA ARG A 315 22.82 -18.39 17.35
C ARG A 315 23.65 -17.25 16.80
N LEU A 316 23.10 -16.03 16.76
CA LEU A 316 23.82 -14.84 16.33
C LEU A 316 25.03 -14.58 17.23
N ALA A 317 24.83 -14.59 18.55
CA ALA A 317 25.91 -14.40 19.52
C ALA A 317 27.00 -15.48 19.40
N ALA A 318 26.62 -16.74 19.15
CA ALA A 318 27.58 -17.83 18.95
C ALA A 318 28.44 -17.65 17.68
N LEU A 319 27.86 -17.10 16.60
CA LEU A 319 28.57 -16.82 15.35
C LEU A 319 29.43 -15.56 15.42
N GLU A 320 28.98 -14.52 16.13
CA GLU A 320 29.75 -13.29 16.34
C GLU A 320 31.02 -13.53 17.18
N ASN A 321 31.03 -14.58 18.00
CA ASN A 321 32.19 -14.99 18.80
C ASN A 321 33.18 -15.91 18.04
N GLN A 322 32.91 -16.28 16.79
CA GLN A 322 33.80 -17.11 15.96
C GLN A 322 34.57 -16.24 14.96
N ASP A 323 35.82 -16.60 14.64
CA ASP A 323 36.63 -15.85 13.67
C ASP A 323 35.92 -15.71 12.31
N ALA A 324 36.01 -14.50 11.75
CA ALA A 324 35.15 -14.00 10.68
C ALA A 324 35.47 -14.61 9.30
N ALA A 325 34.98 -15.83 9.04
CA ALA A 325 34.91 -16.34 7.69
C ALA A 325 33.81 -15.61 6.87
N PRO A 326 33.96 -15.40 5.55
CA PRO A 326 32.96 -14.68 4.74
C PRO A 326 31.55 -15.28 4.80
N HIS A 327 31.42 -16.61 4.90
CA HIS A 327 30.14 -17.28 5.03
C HIS A 327 29.44 -17.02 6.39
N HIS A 328 30.19 -16.68 7.44
CA HIS A 328 29.63 -16.23 8.71
C HIS A 328 28.97 -14.85 8.57
N GLN A 329 29.50 -13.96 7.70
CA GLN A 329 28.94 -12.62 7.52
C GLN A 329 27.55 -12.64 6.86
N ASP A 330 27.37 -13.46 5.82
CA ASP A 330 26.06 -13.63 5.17
C ASP A 330 25.01 -14.21 6.13
N GLU A 331 25.43 -15.17 6.96
CA GLU A 331 24.57 -15.78 7.97
C GLU A 331 24.22 -14.79 9.09
N ILE A 332 25.18 -13.98 9.55
CA ILE A 332 24.96 -12.89 10.52
C ILE A 332 23.92 -11.90 9.98
N ILE A 333 24.05 -11.47 8.72
CA ILE A 333 23.09 -10.56 8.07
C ILE A 333 21.70 -11.21 8.00
N ARG A 334 21.63 -12.50 7.65
CA ARG A 334 20.37 -13.27 7.60
C ARG A 334 19.71 -13.34 8.98
N LEU A 335 20.47 -13.68 10.01
CA LEU A 335 19.97 -13.81 11.39
C LEU A 335 19.51 -12.47 11.94
N ARG A 336 20.28 -11.40 11.76
CA ARG A 336 19.88 -10.03 12.16
C ARG A 336 18.55 -9.64 11.51
N ARG A 337 18.40 -9.89 10.21
CA ARG A 337 17.15 -9.61 9.48
C ARG A 337 15.97 -10.48 9.94
N ALA A 338 16.21 -11.73 10.32
CA ALA A 338 15.17 -12.59 10.88
C ALA A 338 14.74 -12.12 12.28
N ILE A 339 15.71 -11.77 13.14
CA ILE A 339 15.48 -11.23 14.49
C ILE A 339 14.75 -9.90 14.46
N SER A 340 14.92 -9.08 13.41
CA SER A 340 14.20 -7.82 13.27
C SER A 340 12.82 -7.96 12.62
N SER A 341 12.46 -9.14 12.11
CA SER A 341 11.17 -9.37 11.45
C SER A 341 10.11 -9.84 12.46
N PRO A 342 8.88 -9.28 12.45
CA PRO A 342 7.76 -9.82 13.24
C PRO A 342 7.24 -11.16 12.68
N TRP A 343 7.58 -11.50 11.44
CA TRP A 343 7.02 -12.63 10.69
C TRP A 343 7.85 -13.92 10.78
N LEU A 344 8.11 -14.38 12.00
CA LEU A 344 8.76 -15.66 12.25
C LEU A 344 7.73 -16.80 12.30
N PHE A 345 8.16 -18.01 11.95
CA PHE A 345 7.32 -19.21 12.03
C PHE A 345 8.16 -20.49 12.12
N LEU A 346 7.52 -21.58 12.54
CA LEU A 346 8.10 -22.92 12.47
C LEU A 346 7.79 -23.58 11.12
N SER A 347 8.83 -24.00 10.40
CA SER A 347 8.69 -24.60 9.07
C SER A 347 8.27 -26.07 9.12
N LYS A 348 7.20 -26.43 8.39
CA LYS A 348 6.70 -27.81 8.24
C LYS A 348 7.36 -28.59 7.10
N ASN A 349 8.16 -27.94 6.24
CA ASN A 349 8.67 -28.54 5.00
C ASN A 349 9.57 -29.76 5.26
N ALA A 350 9.39 -30.87 4.54
CA ALA A 350 10.14 -32.13 4.73
C ALA A 350 11.68 -31.97 4.68
N ARG A 351 12.22 -31.00 3.91
CA ARG A 351 13.68 -30.71 3.87
C ARG A 351 14.17 -29.77 4.98
N HIS A 352 13.26 -29.02 5.60
CA HIS A 352 13.55 -27.96 6.58
C HIS A 352 12.61 -28.04 7.78
N GLY A 353 12.19 -29.27 8.13
CA GLY A 353 11.18 -29.53 9.15
C GLY A 353 11.72 -29.08 10.49
N GLY A 354 10.98 -28.21 11.15
CA GLY A 354 11.37 -27.67 12.45
C GLY A 354 12.43 -26.56 12.44
N ARG A 355 12.80 -26.05 11.26
CA ARG A 355 13.63 -24.85 11.20
C ARG A 355 12.80 -23.59 11.44
N ILE A 356 13.45 -22.57 11.99
CA ILE A 356 12.88 -21.23 12.13
C ILE A 356 12.86 -20.57 10.74
N GLY A 357 11.66 -20.33 10.21
CA GLY A 357 11.43 -19.59 8.99
C GLY A 357 11.16 -18.12 9.26
N ALA A 358 11.52 -17.26 8.30
CA ALA A 358 11.15 -15.85 8.28
C ALA A 358 10.52 -15.52 6.93
N MET A 359 9.31 -14.97 6.93
CA MET A 359 8.58 -14.65 5.68
C MET A 359 9.36 -13.75 4.70
N PRO A 360 10.17 -12.76 5.13
CA PRO A 360 10.92 -11.91 4.20
C PRO A 360 11.95 -12.66 3.34
N THR A 361 12.38 -13.84 3.80
CA THR A 361 13.31 -14.76 3.12
C THR A 361 12.60 -15.96 2.48
N SER A 362 11.30 -16.15 2.71
CA SER A 362 10.53 -17.33 2.28
C SER A 362 9.30 -16.93 1.46
N ARG A 363 9.50 -16.27 0.31
CA ARG A 363 8.41 -15.79 -0.56
C ARG A 363 7.51 -16.92 -1.09
N ASP A 364 8.10 -18.08 -1.37
CA ASP A 364 7.34 -19.23 -1.87
C ASP A 364 6.40 -19.79 -0.80
N ALA A 365 6.84 -19.83 0.46
CA ALA A 365 6.01 -20.25 1.59
C ALA A 365 4.81 -19.31 1.78
N PHE A 366 5.02 -17.99 1.66
CA PHE A 366 3.91 -17.03 1.69
C PHE A 366 2.93 -17.27 0.54
N ALA A 367 3.42 -17.45 -0.69
CA ALA A 367 2.56 -17.67 -1.85
C ALA A 367 1.75 -18.98 -1.74
N GLU A 368 2.36 -20.05 -1.23
CA GLU A 368 1.71 -21.33 -0.98
C GLU A 368 0.63 -21.23 0.11
N CYS A 369 0.98 -20.69 1.28
CA CYS A 369 0.03 -20.51 2.38
C CYS A 369 -1.09 -19.52 2.01
N PHE A 370 -0.81 -18.50 1.21
CA PHE A 370 -1.83 -17.57 0.72
C PHE A 370 -2.83 -18.27 -0.21
N ARG A 371 -2.36 -19.12 -1.12
CA ARG A 371 -3.24 -19.95 -1.97
C ARG A 371 -4.05 -20.96 -1.14
N SER A 372 -3.43 -21.59 -0.15
CA SER A 372 -4.12 -22.50 0.76
C SER A 372 -5.24 -21.77 1.52
N LEU A 373 -4.99 -20.55 2.00
CA LEU A 373 -5.99 -19.72 2.65
C LEU A 373 -7.15 -19.37 1.72
N LEU A 374 -6.88 -19.00 0.46
CA LEU A 374 -7.91 -18.74 -0.55
C LEU A 374 -8.78 -19.99 -0.81
N ASN A 375 -8.15 -21.16 -0.96
CA ASN A 375 -8.85 -22.42 -1.16
C ASN A 375 -9.74 -22.76 0.03
N SER A 376 -9.23 -22.60 1.26
CA SER A 376 -10.00 -22.83 2.49
C SER A 376 -11.18 -21.87 2.64
N ALA A 377 -11.09 -20.69 2.02
CA ALA A 377 -12.13 -19.68 2.02
C ALA A 377 -13.17 -19.90 0.89
N GLY A 378 -12.99 -20.91 0.03
CA GLY A 378 -13.88 -21.17 -1.12
C GLY A 378 -13.82 -20.08 -2.19
N ILE A 379 -12.71 -19.34 -2.28
CA ILE A 379 -12.57 -18.24 -3.24
C ILE A 379 -12.08 -18.81 -4.58
N GLU A 380 -13.00 -18.99 -5.51
CA GLU A 380 -12.70 -19.44 -6.88
C GLU A 380 -12.06 -18.29 -7.69
N GLY A 381 -10.77 -18.41 -8.00
CA GLY A 381 -10.04 -17.49 -8.86
C GLY A 381 -8.67 -17.08 -8.36
N THR A 382 -7.90 -16.42 -9.23
CA THR A 382 -6.55 -15.91 -8.91
C THR A 382 -6.63 -14.54 -8.26
N LEU A 383 -7.07 -14.50 -6.99
CA LEU A 383 -6.80 -13.35 -6.13
C LEU A 383 -5.30 -13.32 -5.87
N SER A 384 -4.63 -12.23 -6.24
CA SER A 384 -3.21 -12.05 -5.98
C SER A 384 -2.99 -11.23 -4.70
N PRO A 385 -1.83 -11.32 -4.03
CA PRO A 385 -1.54 -10.43 -2.90
C PRO A 385 -1.58 -8.94 -3.27
N SER A 386 -1.31 -8.58 -4.54
CA SER A 386 -1.42 -7.20 -5.03
C SER A 386 -2.87 -6.72 -5.08
N ASP A 387 -3.81 -7.64 -5.34
CA ASP A 387 -5.25 -7.33 -5.40
C ASP A 387 -5.75 -6.86 -4.02
N LEU A 388 -5.16 -7.31 -2.91
CA LEU A 388 -5.55 -6.82 -1.57
C LEU A 388 -5.38 -5.30 -1.43
N ARG A 389 -4.33 -4.73 -2.04
CA ARG A 389 -4.07 -3.28 -2.06
C ARG A 389 -5.07 -2.54 -2.95
N ASP A 390 -5.42 -3.13 -4.09
CA ASP A 390 -6.44 -2.60 -5.00
C ASP A 390 -7.84 -2.61 -4.33
N GLY A 391 -8.14 -3.68 -3.59
CA GLY A 391 -9.32 -3.82 -2.75
C GLY A 391 -9.40 -2.77 -1.64
N PHE A 392 -8.32 -2.58 -0.89
CA PHE A 392 -8.20 -1.52 0.11
C PHE A 392 -8.39 -0.13 -0.52
N THR A 393 -7.78 0.12 -1.69
CA THR A 393 -7.97 1.38 -2.43
C THR A 393 -9.44 1.59 -2.76
N SER A 394 -10.14 0.55 -3.23
CA SER A 394 -11.55 0.61 -3.57
C SER A 394 -12.44 0.90 -2.37
N PHE A 395 -12.21 0.20 -1.26
CA PHE A 395 -12.87 0.46 0.01
C PHE A 395 -12.64 1.90 0.48
N LEU A 396 -11.39 2.37 0.48
CA LEU A 396 -11.06 3.72 0.94
C LEU A 396 -11.65 4.78 0.02
N TYR A 397 -11.65 4.57 -1.30
CA TYR A 397 -12.26 5.51 -2.24
C TYR A 397 -13.74 5.69 -1.99
N GLY A 398 -14.48 4.60 -1.83
CA GLY A 398 -15.91 4.65 -1.52
C GLY A 398 -16.19 5.34 -0.18
N ASN A 399 -15.47 4.97 0.88
CA ASN A 399 -15.71 5.52 2.23
C ASN A 399 -15.20 6.95 2.41
N SER A 400 -14.24 7.39 1.60
CA SER A 400 -13.71 8.76 1.65
C SER A 400 -14.48 9.75 0.78
N LEU A 401 -15.68 9.38 0.33
CA LEU A 401 -16.48 10.14 -0.64
C LEU A 401 -15.63 10.51 -1.86
N TYR A 402 -14.94 9.51 -2.42
CA TYR A 402 -14.17 9.62 -3.65
C TYR A 402 -12.98 10.60 -3.58
N ASN A 403 -12.33 10.72 -2.41
CA ASN A 403 -11.20 11.63 -2.21
C ASN A 403 -9.85 11.00 -2.65
N VAL A 404 -9.38 11.41 -3.83
CA VAL A 404 -8.10 10.94 -4.41
C VAL A 404 -6.88 11.29 -3.54
N LEU A 405 -6.91 12.41 -2.81
CA LEU A 405 -5.81 12.83 -1.95
C LEU A 405 -5.68 11.93 -0.72
N LEU A 406 -6.79 11.49 -0.15
CA LEU A 406 -6.80 10.52 0.95
C LEU A 406 -6.20 9.18 0.51
N ILE A 407 -6.50 8.73 -0.71
CA ILE A 407 -5.89 7.51 -1.25
C ILE A 407 -4.41 7.69 -1.51
N LYS A 408 -4.01 8.81 -2.13
CA LYS A 408 -2.59 9.12 -2.33
C LYS A 408 -1.82 9.06 -1.01
N ARG A 409 -2.40 9.64 0.05
CA ARG A 409 -1.82 9.63 1.41
C ARG A 409 -1.76 8.21 1.98
N ALA A 410 -2.87 7.46 1.95
CA ALA A 410 -2.95 6.12 2.53
C ALA A 410 -2.02 5.12 1.82
N LEU A 411 -1.91 5.19 0.49
CA LEU A 411 -1.00 4.34 -0.29
C LEU A 411 0.47 4.79 -0.25
N GLY A 412 0.75 5.96 0.33
CA GLY A 412 2.09 6.55 0.41
C GLY A 412 2.68 6.93 -0.95
N HIS A 413 1.84 7.35 -1.91
CA HIS A 413 2.31 7.74 -3.24
C HIS A 413 2.88 9.16 -3.26
N GLY A 414 4.05 9.35 -3.87
CA GLY A 414 4.62 10.69 -4.10
C GLY A 414 3.85 11.50 -5.15
N ASP A 415 3.37 10.82 -6.19
CA ASP A 415 2.68 11.39 -7.35
C ASP A 415 1.23 10.88 -7.45
N LEU A 416 0.33 11.77 -7.85
CA LEU A 416 -1.06 11.44 -8.19
C LEU A 416 -1.16 10.49 -9.38
N ASN A 417 -0.21 10.48 -10.32
CA ASN A 417 -0.28 9.54 -11.44
C ASN A 417 -0.17 8.07 -10.99
N ALA A 418 0.62 7.80 -9.95
CA ALA A 418 0.66 6.47 -9.33
C ALA A 418 -0.70 6.11 -8.73
N THR A 419 -1.38 7.05 -8.06
CA THR A 419 -2.73 6.84 -7.53
C THR A 419 -3.77 6.66 -8.64
N LYS A 420 -3.69 7.41 -9.74
CA LYS A 420 -4.59 7.26 -10.89
C LYS A 420 -4.57 5.85 -11.45
N HIS A 421 -3.44 5.14 -11.38
CA HIS A 421 -3.37 3.75 -11.79
C HIS A 421 -4.37 2.89 -11.00
N TYR A 422 -4.39 3.02 -9.67
CA TYR A 422 -5.30 2.28 -8.78
C TYR A 422 -6.77 2.68 -8.93
N LEU A 423 -7.03 3.89 -9.42
CA LEU A 423 -8.38 4.41 -9.64
C LEU A 423 -8.96 4.11 -11.03
N ARG A 424 -8.26 3.31 -11.85
CA ARG A 424 -8.70 2.89 -13.19
C ARG A 424 -9.52 1.59 -13.19
N GLN A 425 -10.10 1.23 -12.05
CA GLN A 425 -11.10 0.16 -11.97
C GLN A 425 -12.36 0.58 -12.75
N ARG A 426 -12.99 -0.34 -13.48
CA ARG A 426 -14.15 -0.02 -14.34
C ARG A 426 -15.29 0.54 -13.48
N LYS A 427 -15.52 -0.06 -12.31
CA LYS A 427 -16.50 0.44 -11.33
C LYS A 427 -16.24 1.89 -10.92
N MET A 428 -14.99 2.26 -10.65
CA MET A 428 -14.64 3.64 -10.29
C MET A 428 -14.78 4.61 -11.45
N LEU A 429 -14.44 4.17 -12.67
CA LEU A 429 -14.62 5.00 -13.87
C LEU A 429 -16.10 5.24 -14.14
N ALA A 430 -16.94 4.21 -14.05
CA ALA A 430 -18.39 4.31 -14.18
C ALA A 430 -18.97 5.30 -13.15
N GLN A 431 -18.55 5.20 -11.88
CA GLN A 431 -18.97 6.15 -10.85
C GLN A 431 -18.54 7.58 -11.17
N ARG A 432 -17.30 7.80 -11.61
CA ARG A 432 -16.83 9.15 -11.98
C ARG A 432 -17.59 9.74 -13.16
N PHE A 433 -17.99 8.91 -14.12
CA PHE A 433 -18.86 9.34 -15.21
C PHE A 433 -20.25 9.69 -14.68
N ALA A 434 -20.83 8.88 -13.80
CA ALA A 434 -22.10 9.20 -13.15
C ALA A 434 -22.03 10.53 -12.36
N ASP A 435 -20.98 10.72 -11.55
CA ASP A 435 -20.75 11.96 -10.80
C ASP A 435 -20.61 13.17 -11.74
N TYR A 436 -19.89 13.01 -12.86
CA TYR A 436 -19.74 14.05 -13.87
C TYR A 436 -21.06 14.38 -14.58
N THR A 437 -21.84 13.35 -14.92
CA THR A 437 -23.17 13.53 -15.52
C THR A 437 -24.09 14.27 -14.55
N ALA A 438 -24.19 13.84 -13.30
CA ALA A 438 -25.01 14.50 -12.28
C ALA A 438 -24.57 15.95 -12.03
N TRP A 439 -23.25 16.20 -11.97
CA TRP A 439 -22.72 17.57 -11.86
C TRP A 439 -23.03 18.42 -13.09
N SER A 440 -22.91 17.86 -14.30
CA SER A 440 -23.20 18.58 -15.56
C SER A 440 -24.67 18.90 -15.70
N GLU A 441 -25.55 17.96 -15.36
CA GLU A 441 -27.01 18.16 -15.31
C GLU A 441 -27.37 19.24 -14.31
N ALA A 442 -26.81 19.20 -13.09
CA ALA A 442 -26.98 20.25 -12.10
C ALA A 442 -26.51 21.61 -12.61
N LEU A 443 -25.35 21.69 -13.28
CA LEU A 443 -24.84 22.92 -13.89
C LEU A 443 -25.81 23.50 -14.93
N PHE A 444 -26.29 22.67 -15.85
CA PHE A 444 -27.21 23.16 -16.89
C PHE A 444 -28.58 23.52 -16.33
N ASP A 445 -29.07 22.81 -15.31
CA ASP A 445 -30.30 23.15 -14.62
C ASP A 445 -30.18 24.48 -13.88
N GLU A 446 -29.04 24.75 -13.23
CA GLU A 446 -28.75 26.02 -12.57
C GLU A 446 -28.77 27.19 -13.55
N ILE A 447 -28.11 27.01 -14.71
CA ILE A 447 -28.12 28.02 -15.78
C ILE A 447 -29.55 28.24 -16.28
N LYS A 448 -30.31 27.18 -16.55
CA LYS A 448 -31.68 27.29 -17.08
C LYS A 448 -32.63 27.99 -16.10
N ARG A 449 -32.65 27.55 -14.84
CA ARG A 449 -33.65 28.00 -13.85
C ARG A 449 -33.29 29.34 -13.21
N PHE A 450 -32.02 29.58 -12.92
CA PHE A 450 -31.60 30.70 -12.09
C PHE A 450 -30.66 31.68 -12.81
N GLN A 451 -30.23 31.36 -14.04
CA GLN A 451 -29.31 32.19 -14.83
C GLN A 451 -28.00 32.53 -14.10
N ARG A 452 -27.66 31.76 -13.07
CA ARG A 452 -26.49 31.94 -12.22
C ARG A 452 -25.99 30.58 -11.78
N VAL A 453 -24.67 30.42 -11.78
CA VAL A 453 -24.00 29.22 -11.31
C VAL A 453 -23.33 29.52 -9.99
N ASP A 454 -23.79 28.88 -8.91
CA ASP A 454 -23.12 28.90 -7.61
C ASP A 454 -22.34 27.58 -7.41
N PRO A 455 -20.99 27.63 -7.33
CA PRO A 455 -20.16 26.45 -7.12
C PRO A 455 -20.51 25.64 -5.88
N THR A 456 -21.00 26.29 -4.82
CA THR A 456 -21.41 25.65 -3.57
C THR A 456 -22.68 24.83 -3.78
N ILE A 457 -23.65 25.39 -4.49
CA ILE A 457 -24.89 24.68 -4.86
C ILE A 457 -24.57 23.48 -5.75
N LEU A 458 -23.69 23.64 -6.75
CA LEU A 458 -23.26 22.52 -7.58
C LEU A 458 -22.56 21.42 -6.79
N TYR A 459 -21.69 21.80 -5.85
CA TYR A 459 -21.02 20.84 -4.98
C TYR A 459 -22.03 20.04 -4.16
N ILE A 460 -23.01 20.72 -3.57
CA ILE A 460 -24.03 20.07 -2.75
C ILE A 460 -24.91 19.15 -3.62
N ARG A 461 -25.41 19.64 -4.77
CA ARG A 461 -26.24 18.84 -5.69
C ARG A 461 -25.52 17.57 -6.18
N ALA A 462 -24.24 17.71 -6.55
CA ALA A 462 -23.44 16.58 -6.99
C ALA A 462 -23.09 15.56 -5.89
N ARG A 463 -23.16 15.95 -4.60
CA ARG A 463 -22.69 15.13 -3.46
C ARG A 463 -23.80 14.59 -2.56
N PHE A 464 -24.82 15.40 -2.32
CA PHE A 464 -25.86 15.18 -1.32
C PHE A 464 -27.27 15.12 -1.93
N GLY A 465 -27.40 15.31 -3.24
CA GLY A 465 -28.68 15.34 -3.94
C GLY A 465 -29.26 16.75 -4.06
N ASP A 466 -30.47 16.86 -4.60
CA ASP A 466 -31.10 18.14 -4.87
C ASP A 466 -31.30 19.00 -3.61
N ILE A 467 -31.20 20.30 -3.80
CA ILE A 467 -31.37 21.31 -2.75
C ILE A 467 -32.75 21.92 -2.93
N ASN A 468 -33.54 21.97 -1.86
CA ASN A 468 -34.84 22.64 -1.91
C ASN A 468 -34.69 24.18 -1.82
N GLU A 469 -35.75 24.91 -2.13
CA GLU A 469 -35.70 26.38 -2.16
C GLU A 469 -35.36 26.99 -0.78
N GLU A 470 -35.87 26.37 0.30
CA GLU A 470 -35.58 26.80 1.67
C GLU A 470 -34.10 26.68 2.03
N GLN A 471 -33.47 25.55 1.68
CA GLN A 471 -32.05 25.33 1.86
C GLN A 471 -31.22 26.30 1.03
N ARG A 472 -31.65 26.60 -0.20
CA ARG A 472 -31.00 27.59 -1.05
C ARG A 472 -31.08 29.00 -0.43
N GLN A 473 -32.25 29.41 0.03
CA GLN A 473 -32.45 30.71 0.66
C GLN A 473 -31.63 30.83 1.95
N ARG A 474 -31.56 29.75 2.73
CA ARG A 474 -30.70 29.64 3.91
C ARG A 474 -29.21 29.71 3.58
N LEU A 475 -28.78 29.05 2.50
CA LEU A 475 -27.40 29.11 2.04
C LEU A 475 -27.04 30.48 1.46
N ALA A 476 -28.00 31.26 0.97
CA ALA A 476 -27.79 32.65 0.55
C ALA A 476 -27.72 33.63 1.73
N ASP A 477 -28.38 33.34 2.85
CA ASP A 477 -28.39 34.22 4.02
C ASP A 477 -27.08 34.14 4.82
N HIS A 478 -26.30 35.23 4.78
CA HIS A 478 -25.06 35.37 5.55
C HIS A 478 -25.29 35.36 7.06
N ARG A 479 -26.50 35.70 7.55
CA ARG A 479 -26.84 35.68 8.99
C ARG A 479 -26.97 34.27 9.54
N LEU A 480 -27.22 33.29 8.67
CA LEU A 480 -27.33 31.88 9.02
C LEU A 480 -26.00 31.12 8.88
N ARG A 481 -24.88 31.87 8.76
CA ARG A 481 -23.53 31.32 8.82
C ARG A 481 -23.11 31.08 10.26
N THR A 482 -22.39 29.99 10.46
CA THR A 482 -21.70 29.68 11.71
C THR A 482 -20.57 30.68 11.98
N ARG A 483 -20.04 30.67 13.20
CA ARG A 483 -18.88 31.49 13.59
C ARG A 483 -17.66 31.33 12.66
N MET A 484 -17.52 30.19 11.99
CA MET A 484 -16.44 29.90 11.04
C MET A 484 -16.78 30.31 9.61
N GLY A 485 -17.86 31.07 9.39
CA GLY A 485 -18.35 31.45 8.08
C GLY A 485 -18.94 30.30 7.26
N MET A 486 -19.16 29.11 7.86
CA MET A 486 -19.73 27.94 7.18
C MET A 486 -21.26 27.96 7.22
N GLY A 487 -21.92 27.44 6.19
CA GLY A 487 -23.37 27.19 6.20
C GLY A 487 -23.74 25.79 6.70
N CYS A 488 -25.04 25.53 6.85
CA CYS A 488 -25.57 24.23 7.23
C CYS A 488 -26.75 23.83 6.33
N LEU A 489 -26.74 22.61 5.81
CA LEU A 489 -27.85 22.04 5.02
C LEU A 489 -29.08 21.76 5.88
N ASP A 490 -28.86 21.25 7.09
CA ASP A 490 -29.92 20.84 8.02
C ASP A 490 -29.47 21.14 9.46
N PRO A 491 -29.77 22.36 9.96
CA PRO A 491 -29.40 22.78 11.29
C PRO A 491 -30.31 22.20 12.39
N GLU A 492 -31.49 21.70 12.04
CA GLU A 492 -32.47 21.18 13.02
C GLU A 492 -32.24 19.71 13.35
N HIS A 493 -31.58 18.97 12.45
CA HIS A 493 -31.26 17.57 12.64
C HIS A 493 -29.74 17.33 12.50
N PRO A 494 -28.88 17.88 13.38
CA PRO A 494 -27.46 17.59 13.36
C PRO A 494 -27.20 16.09 13.55
N SER A 495 -26.12 15.57 12.97
CA SER A 495 -25.79 14.16 13.18
C SER A 495 -25.54 13.86 14.66
N THR A 496 -26.00 12.70 15.12
CA THR A 496 -25.82 12.23 16.51
C THR A 496 -24.35 12.14 16.91
N ALA A 497 -23.44 11.92 15.97
CA ALA A 497 -21.99 11.96 16.21
C ALA A 497 -21.46 13.37 16.56
N ILE A 498 -22.16 14.43 16.16
CA ILE A 498 -21.76 15.82 16.37
C ILE A 498 -22.51 16.46 17.55
N ALA A 499 -23.82 16.21 17.63
CA ALA A 499 -24.66 16.68 18.73
C ALA A 499 -25.49 15.50 19.28
N PRO A 500 -24.90 14.64 20.14
CA PRO A 500 -25.56 13.45 20.66
C PRO A 500 -26.80 13.73 21.51
N MET A 501 -26.78 14.88 22.19
CA MET A 501 -27.83 15.33 23.13
C MET A 501 -28.74 16.41 22.50
N HIS A 502 -28.88 16.42 21.18
CA HIS A 502 -29.73 17.40 20.50
C HIS A 502 -31.21 17.14 20.79
N VAL A 503 -31.93 18.16 21.29
CA VAL A 503 -33.33 18.04 21.73
C VAL A 503 -34.30 18.83 20.85
N GLY A 504 -33.89 19.16 19.62
CA GLY A 504 -34.67 19.97 18.67
C GLY A 504 -34.17 21.42 18.57
N GLY A 505 -34.71 22.17 17.60
CA GLY A 505 -34.25 23.52 17.28
C GLY A 505 -32.90 23.57 16.56
N LEU A 506 -32.30 24.75 16.45
CA LEU A 506 -31.02 24.93 15.74
C LEU A 506 -29.84 24.31 16.49
N CYS A 507 -28.94 23.67 15.74
CA CYS A 507 -27.71 23.06 16.27
C CYS A 507 -26.81 24.11 16.96
N ALA A 508 -26.78 24.07 18.30
CA ALA A 508 -25.97 24.96 19.12
C ALA A 508 -24.46 24.60 19.11
N VAL A 509 -24.10 23.36 18.76
CA VAL A 509 -22.72 22.85 18.85
C VAL A 509 -21.80 23.48 17.81
N GLN A 510 -22.33 23.85 16.63
CA GLN A 510 -21.62 24.51 15.52
C GLN A 510 -20.25 23.89 15.13
N ARG A 511 -20.06 22.58 15.32
CA ARG A 511 -18.85 21.84 14.88
C ARG A 511 -18.92 21.46 13.39
N CYS A 512 -19.27 22.42 12.55
CA CYS A 512 -19.61 22.20 11.14
C CYS A 512 -18.48 21.60 10.31
N ILE A 513 -17.21 21.79 10.69
CA ILE A 513 -16.04 21.20 10.04
C ILE A 513 -16.07 19.66 10.08
N LEU A 514 -16.68 19.09 11.12
CA LEU A 514 -16.77 17.64 11.34
C LEU A 514 -18.15 17.09 10.96
N CYS A 515 -19.11 17.96 10.67
CA CYS A 515 -20.49 17.60 10.41
C CYS A 515 -20.73 17.36 8.91
N ARG A 516 -21.48 16.30 8.58
CA ARG A 516 -21.87 16.00 7.20
C ARG A 516 -22.76 17.07 6.55
N HIS A 517 -23.45 17.89 7.34
CA HIS A 517 -24.32 18.98 6.88
C HIS A 517 -23.56 20.31 6.71
N GLY A 518 -22.28 20.38 7.11
CA GLY A 518 -21.49 21.60 7.04
C GLY A 518 -21.10 21.96 5.61
N VAL A 519 -21.32 23.22 5.22
CA VAL A 519 -21.01 23.74 3.88
C VAL A 519 -19.95 24.83 3.99
N ILE A 520 -18.84 24.67 3.26
CA ILE A 520 -17.72 25.61 3.26
C ILE A 520 -17.92 26.63 2.13
N PHE A 521 -17.78 27.91 2.47
CA PHE A 521 -17.78 29.04 1.53
C PHE A 521 -16.38 29.65 1.43
N THR A 522 -16.19 30.54 0.46
CA THR A 522 -14.96 31.34 0.33
C THR A 522 -14.64 32.09 1.61
N ASP A 523 -15.66 32.65 2.24
CA ASP A 523 -15.54 33.48 3.42
C ASP A 523 -15.24 32.63 4.68
N SER A 524 -15.45 31.32 4.59
CA SER A 524 -15.05 30.38 5.63
C SER A 524 -13.53 30.16 5.67
N PHE A 525 -12.80 30.42 4.57
CA PHE A 525 -11.39 30.04 4.49
C PHE A 525 -10.50 30.78 5.48
N GLU A 526 -10.66 32.09 5.67
CA GLU A 526 -9.83 32.84 6.61
C GLU A 526 -10.05 32.35 8.07
N PRO A 527 -11.29 32.26 8.60
CA PRO A 527 -11.54 31.69 9.92
C PRO A 527 -10.97 30.27 10.07
N LEU A 528 -11.17 29.40 9.07
CA LEU A 528 -10.66 28.03 9.09
C LEU A 528 -9.14 27.96 9.08
N ALA A 529 -8.47 28.80 8.29
CA ALA A 529 -7.02 28.91 8.24
C ALA A 529 -6.46 29.42 9.57
N ARG A 530 -7.10 30.43 10.18
CA ARG A 530 -6.74 30.94 11.50
C ARG A 530 -6.86 29.85 12.56
N ARG A 531 -7.97 29.11 12.56
CA ARG A 531 -8.16 28.00 13.51
C ARG A 531 -7.17 26.86 13.30
N LEU A 532 -6.82 26.56 12.05
CA LEU A 532 -5.76 25.60 11.74
C LEU A 532 -4.39 26.08 12.26
N ALA A 533 -4.08 27.38 12.13
CA ALA A 533 -2.86 27.96 12.67
C ALA A 533 -2.83 27.90 14.19
N GLU A 534 -3.93 28.27 14.87
CA GLU A 534 -4.08 28.13 16.32
C GLU A 534 -3.91 26.68 16.77
N LEU A 535 -4.57 25.73 16.09
CA LEU A 535 -4.42 24.31 16.39
C LEU A 535 -2.98 23.84 16.15
N ARG A 536 -2.31 24.35 15.12
CA ARG A 536 -0.89 24.06 14.92
C ARG A 536 -0.01 24.65 16.00
N VAL A 537 -0.36 25.77 16.63
CA VAL A 537 0.36 26.32 17.79
C VAL A 537 0.09 25.47 19.03
N ILE A 538 -1.18 25.09 19.27
CA ILE A 538 -1.58 24.27 20.42
C ILE A 538 -1.00 22.85 20.33
N VAL A 539 -1.03 22.25 19.15
CA VAL A 539 -0.39 20.95 18.83
C VAL A 539 1.13 21.12 18.60
N GLY A 540 1.61 22.37 18.56
CA GLY A 540 2.93 22.81 18.10
C GLY A 540 3.89 23.31 19.17
N ALA A 541 3.79 22.79 20.40
CA ALA A 541 4.97 22.65 21.25
C ALA A 541 5.60 21.22 21.20
N PRO A 542 5.91 20.65 20.01
CA PRO A 542 7.01 19.71 19.86
C PRO A 542 8.15 20.39 19.10
N ARG A 543 9.27 20.56 19.81
CA ARG A 543 10.60 20.99 19.35
C ARG A 543 10.83 20.85 17.83
N TRP A 544 10.82 21.99 17.14
CA TRP A 544 11.68 22.23 15.99
C TRP A 544 12.93 22.97 16.48
N ILE A 545 13.91 22.25 17.02
CA ILE A 545 15.30 22.75 17.10
C ILE A 545 16.21 21.60 16.69
N GLY A 546 16.39 21.50 15.37
CA GLY A 546 17.33 20.62 14.69
C GLY A 546 17.67 21.21 13.33
N GLY A 547 17.88 22.52 13.28
CA GLY A 547 18.28 23.24 12.08
C GLY A 547 19.11 24.44 12.50
N LYS A 548 20.42 24.39 12.24
CA LYS A 548 21.34 25.51 12.41
C LYS A 548 20.78 26.72 11.65
N GLY A 549 20.38 27.75 12.37
CA GLY A 549 20.12 29.06 11.79
C GLY A 549 21.42 29.67 11.25
N PRO A 550 21.36 30.53 10.22
CA PRO A 550 22.55 31.24 9.73
C PRO A 550 23.05 32.22 10.81
N PRO A 551 24.37 32.42 10.95
CA PRO A 551 24.90 33.33 11.96
C PRO A 551 24.51 34.78 11.60
N SER A 552 23.79 35.42 12.52
CA SER A 552 23.49 36.84 12.46
C SER A 552 24.79 37.64 12.63
N LYS A 553 25.19 38.40 11.61
CA LYS A 553 26.14 39.52 11.80
C LYS A 553 25.41 40.63 12.54
N ARG A 554 25.80 40.88 13.79
CA ARG A 554 25.51 42.15 14.48
C ARG A 554 26.54 43.18 14.04
N SER A 555 26.06 44.27 13.47
CA SER A 555 26.77 45.55 13.37
C SER A 555 26.53 46.35 14.66
N GLY A 556 27.57 47.00 15.18
CA GLY A 556 27.41 48.13 16.09
C GLY A 556 28.55 48.34 17.10
N SER A 557 29.54 49.16 16.70
CA SER A 557 30.23 50.20 17.50
C SER A 557 30.77 49.85 18.90
N LEU A 558 32.08 49.68 19.04
CA LEU A 558 33.11 50.72 19.27
C LEU A 558 34.48 50.12 18.96
#